data_AF-A0A6I1ZNL5-F1
#
_entry.id   AF-A0A6I1ZNL5-F1
#
_cell.length_a   1.000
_cell.length_b   1.000
_cell.length_c   1.000
_cell.angle_alpha   90.00
_cell.angle_beta   90.00
_cell.angle_gamma   90.00
#
_symmetry.space_group_name_H-M   'P 1'
#
loop_
_entity.id
_entity.type
_entity.pdbx_description
1 polymer ?
#
loop_
_entity_poly.entity_id
_entity_poly.type
_entity_poly.pdbx_seq_one_letter_code
_entity_poly.pdbx_strand_id
1 'polypeptide(L)'
;MSGDWTGAGLPPAAAARIAEARGSGTWSSALSTGEFAALRAVGFEPVGQVMGSAVYHVGRSGRYWGYHDCLYGGMQYAFSSAPAPTALSGRGAPSAGLVEVLDRARRSALDRMTAECSALGGDGVVAAQLTVAPFVAQPNCLEFKVIGTAVRAAGAVRAPQPFTCHLDGQGFAKLMTAGWVPVELLYGMSVGVRHDDYTTRAQTRSWSNTEVGGWSELVGAVRSDARAHLRAQTGRRGGDGVILSAGRLRIWGEPCMRGSNSDQQDHVAEATLLGTTVARFTAREEPPRTLTVMPLDPERRRRTMRRTATDKR
;
A
#
# COMPACT_ATOMS: atom_id res chain seq x y z
N MET A 1 -5.47 -26.24 -24.11
CA MET A 1 -6.48 -25.17 -24.32
C MET A 1 -6.01 -23.92 -23.59
N SER A 2 -5.19 -23.08 -24.24
CA SER A 2 -4.84 -21.75 -23.73
C SER A 2 -5.83 -20.76 -24.33
N GLY A 3 -7.00 -20.61 -23.71
CA GLY A 3 -7.90 -19.51 -24.04
C GLY A 3 -7.25 -18.19 -23.65
N ASP A 4 -7.55 -17.13 -24.40
CA ASP A 4 -7.11 -15.79 -24.06
C ASP A 4 -7.59 -15.42 -22.66
N TRP A 5 -6.66 -15.00 -21.81
CA TRP A 5 -6.98 -14.67 -20.44
C TRP A 5 -7.85 -13.40 -20.40
N THR A 6 -9.06 -13.53 -19.85
CA THR A 6 -10.07 -12.46 -19.81
C THR A 6 -9.79 -11.37 -18.78
N GLY A 7 -8.62 -11.40 -18.13
CA GLY A 7 -8.23 -10.48 -17.06
C GLY A 7 -8.77 -10.85 -15.68
N ALA A 8 -9.63 -11.88 -15.59
CA ALA A 8 -10.21 -12.40 -14.35
C ALA A 8 -9.46 -13.64 -13.84
N GLY A 9 -9.35 -13.78 -12.52
CA GLY A 9 -8.66 -14.92 -11.89
C GLY A 9 -7.14 -14.90 -12.07
N LEU A 10 -6.52 -16.06 -11.85
CA LEU A 10 -5.07 -16.23 -11.96
C LEU A 10 -4.62 -16.11 -13.43
N PRO A 11 -3.59 -15.28 -13.72
CA PRO A 11 -2.95 -15.29 -15.03
C PRO A 11 -2.40 -16.69 -15.36
N PRO A 12 -2.45 -17.15 -16.63
CA PRO A 12 -1.93 -18.46 -17.02
C PRO A 12 -0.47 -18.71 -16.62
N ALA A 13 0.38 -17.68 -16.70
CA ALA A 13 1.78 -17.75 -16.28
C ALA A 13 1.93 -17.97 -14.76
N ALA A 14 1.05 -17.37 -13.94
CA ALA A 14 1.04 -17.60 -12.51
C ALA A 14 0.57 -19.02 -12.18
N ALA A 15 -0.48 -19.51 -12.86
CA ALA A 15 -0.97 -20.88 -12.70
C ALA A 15 0.11 -21.92 -13.05
N ALA A 16 0.87 -21.70 -14.12
CA ALA A 16 2.00 -22.56 -14.50
C ALA A 16 3.10 -22.59 -13.42
N ARG A 17 3.53 -21.42 -12.91
CA ARG A 17 4.51 -21.35 -11.81
C ARG A 17 4.03 -22.08 -10.55
N ILE A 18 2.75 -21.92 -10.19
CA ILE A 18 2.17 -22.63 -9.03
C ILE A 18 2.20 -24.15 -9.24
N ALA A 19 1.85 -24.62 -10.44
CA ALA A 19 1.86 -26.05 -10.75
C ALA A 19 3.29 -26.63 -10.66
N GLU A 20 4.29 -25.90 -11.16
CA GLU A 20 5.70 -26.27 -11.07
C GLU A 20 6.21 -26.32 -9.63
N ALA A 21 5.89 -25.31 -8.81
CA ALA A 21 6.24 -25.28 -7.39
C ALA A 21 5.64 -26.47 -6.62
N ARG A 22 4.37 -26.81 -6.90
CA ARG A 22 3.72 -28.00 -6.30
C ARG A 22 4.32 -29.31 -6.77
N GLY A 23 4.71 -29.41 -8.04
CA GLY A 23 5.27 -30.64 -8.63
C GLY A 23 6.71 -30.92 -8.18
N SER A 24 7.52 -29.88 -7.98
CA SER A 24 8.92 -30.01 -7.56
C SER A 24 9.11 -30.10 -6.05
N GLY A 25 8.15 -29.57 -5.26
CA GLY A 25 8.30 -29.41 -3.81
C GLY A 25 9.28 -28.31 -3.39
N THR A 26 9.83 -27.56 -4.35
CA THR A 26 10.75 -26.43 -4.12
C THR A 26 10.02 -25.10 -4.29
N TRP A 27 10.46 -24.07 -3.57
CA TRP A 27 9.88 -22.74 -3.62
C TRP A 27 10.98 -21.67 -3.57
N SER A 28 10.72 -20.50 -4.17
CA SER A 28 11.63 -19.35 -4.16
C SER A 28 11.12 -18.24 -3.24
N SER A 29 12.02 -17.38 -2.75
CA SER A 29 11.69 -16.22 -1.92
C SER A 29 12.27 -14.94 -2.50
N ALA A 30 11.61 -13.83 -2.25
CA ALA A 30 12.21 -12.49 -2.42
C ALA A 30 12.98 -12.02 -1.16
N LEU A 31 13.03 -12.82 -0.10
CA LEU A 31 13.59 -12.45 1.19
C LEU A 31 15.10 -12.70 1.28
N SER A 32 15.79 -11.87 2.05
CA SER A 32 17.15 -12.17 2.49
C SER A 32 17.19 -13.30 3.54
N THR A 33 18.37 -13.86 3.81
CA THR A 33 18.54 -14.92 4.83
C THR A 33 18.12 -14.47 6.23
N GLY A 34 18.41 -13.22 6.59
CA GLY A 34 18.02 -12.64 7.87
C GLY A 34 16.52 -12.42 7.99
N GLU A 35 15.87 -11.99 6.91
CA GLU A 35 14.41 -11.85 6.85
C GLU A 35 13.69 -13.19 6.92
N PHE A 36 14.21 -14.19 6.19
CA PHE A 36 13.71 -15.56 6.22
C PHE A 36 13.72 -16.12 7.65
N ALA A 37 14.85 -16.00 8.36
CA ALA A 37 14.98 -16.46 9.74
C ALA A 37 14.04 -15.70 10.71
N ALA A 38 13.92 -14.38 10.55
CA ALA A 38 13.09 -13.54 11.41
C ALA A 38 11.59 -13.88 11.30
N LEU A 39 11.08 -14.14 10.09
CA LEU A 39 9.69 -14.56 9.89
C LEU A 39 9.37 -15.87 10.59
N ARG A 40 10.28 -16.85 10.47
CA ARG A 40 10.09 -18.16 11.11
C ARG A 40 10.11 -18.05 12.63
N ALA A 41 10.93 -17.15 13.19
CA ALA A 41 10.98 -16.90 14.63
C ALA A 41 9.64 -16.39 15.21
N VAL A 42 8.80 -15.76 14.39
CA VAL A 42 7.44 -15.33 14.79
C VAL A 42 6.33 -16.25 14.28
N GLY A 43 6.68 -17.48 13.85
CA GLY A 43 5.71 -18.52 13.50
C GLY A 43 5.13 -18.41 12.09
N PHE A 44 5.85 -17.79 11.15
CA PHE A 44 5.46 -17.72 9.74
C PHE A 44 6.47 -18.46 8.85
N GLU A 45 5.94 -19.35 8.01
CA GLU A 45 6.72 -20.13 7.05
C GLU A 45 6.53 -19.57 5.65
N PRO A 46 7.60 -19.19 4.94
CA PRO A 46 7.52 -18.81 3.53
C PRO A 46 7.08 -19.98 2.65
N VAL A 47 6.19 -19.72 1.69
CA VAL A 47 5.62 -20.75 0.80
C VAL A 47 5.90 -20.50 -0.67
N GLY A 48 6.43 -19.33 -1.03
CA GLY A 48 6.80 -19.01 -2.41
C GLY A 48 6.77 -17.52 -2.73
N GLN A 49 7.44 -17.14 -3.80
CA GLN A 49 7.39 -15.80 -4.36
C GLN A 49 6.11 -15.61 -5.17
N VAL A 50 5.40 -14.52 -4.91
CA VAL A 50 4.16 -14.15 -5.61
C VAL A 50 4.35 -12.86 -6.37
N MET A 51 3.61 -12.72 -7.47
CA MET A 51 3.64 -11.55 -8.33
C MET A 51 2.25 -11.21 -8.82
N GLY A 52 1.93 -9.92 -8.80
CA GLY A 52 0.79 -9.36 -9.49
C GLY A 52 1.25 -8.31 -10.50
N SER A 53 0.72 -8.34 -11.71
CA SER A 53 0.92 -7.28 -12.68
C SER A 53 -0.40 -6.87 -13.32
N ALA A 54 -0.54 -5.58 -13.59
CA ALA A 54 -1.63 -5.02 -14.36
C ALA A 54 -1.11 -3.87 -15.23
N VAL A 55 -1.35 -3.95 -16.54
CA VAL A 55 -0.99 -2.92 -17.51
C VAL A 55 -2.24 -2.16 -17.91
N TYR A 56 -2.22 -0.85 -17.74
CA TYR A 56 -3.34 0.03 -18.09
C TYR A 56 -2.89 1.04 -19.12
N HIS A 57 -3.66 1.16 -20.21
CA HIS A 57 -3.57 2.32 -21.07
C HIS A 57 -4.17 3.51 -20.34
N VAL A 58 -3.34 4.48 -19.99
CA VAL A 58 -3.79 5.70 -19.34
C VAL A 58 -3.97 6.74 -20.42
N GLY A 59 -5.20 6.80 -20.95
CA GLY A 59 -5.57 7.75 -21.97
C GLY A 59 -5.38 9.19 -21.46
N ARG A 60 -4.58 9.96 -22.19
CA ARG A 60 -4.42 11.42 -22.00
C ARG A 60 -5.46 12.25 -22.76
N SER A 61 -6.53 11.62 -23.27
CA SER A 61 -7.54 12.27 -24.10
C SER A 61 -8.60 12.97 -23.24
N GLY A 62 -8.40 14.25 -22.89
CA GLY A 62 -9.41 15.10 -22.22
C GLY A 62 -8.83 16.24 -21.37
N ARG A 63 -9.68 17.17 -20.89
CA ARG A 63 -9.38 18.29 -19.97
C ARG A 63 -8.79 17.76 -18.65
N TYR A 64 -7.49 17.52 -18.59
CA TYR A 64 -6.97 16.48 -17.70
C TYR A 64 -6.72 16.96 -16.26
N TRP A 65 -6.35 18.22 -16.06
CA TRP A 65 -6.12 18.79 -14.72
C TRP A 65 -6.06 20.31 -14.70
N GLY A 66 -5.67 20.95 -15.81
CA GLY A 66 -5.53 22.40 -15.88
C GLY A 66 -6.85 23.15 -15.76
N TYR A 67 -6.74 24.40 -15.29
CA TYR A 67 -7.78 25.40 -15.42
C TYR A 67 -8.02 25.65 -16.91
N HIS A 68 -9.28 25.79 -17.30
CA HIS A 68 -9.65 26.10 -18.68
C HIS A 68 -10.09 27.55 -18.74
N ASP A 69 -9.50 28.34 -19.60
CA ASP A 69 -9.76 29.78 -19.74
C ASP A 69 -9.55 30.57 -18.44
N CYS A 70 -8.59 30.14 -17.61
CA CYS A 70 -8.39 30.65 -16.25
C CYS A 70 -9.63 30.47 -15.35
N LEU A 71 -10.55 29.58 -15.74
CA LEU A 71 -11.76 29.19 -15.02
C LEU A 71 -11.63 27.75 -14.49
N TYR A 72 -12.31 27.50 -13.37
CA TYR A 72 -12.53 26.16 -12.84
C TYR A 72 -13.89 25.66 -13.36
N GLY A 73 -13.92 24.48 -14.00
CA GLY A 73 -15.16 23.93 -14.57
C GLY A 73 -16.26 23.77 -13.51
N GLY A 74 -17.45 24.35 -13.77
CA GLY A 74 -18.58 24.35 -12.84
C GLY A 74 -18.77 25.64 -12.03
N MET A 75 -17.88 26.61 -12.15
CA MET A 75 -17.98 27.91 -11.47
C MET A 75 -18.33 29.01 -12.49
N GLN A 76 -19.40 29.77 -12.25
CA GLN A 76 -19.92 30.85 -13.12
C GLN A 76 -19.07 32.16 -13.09
N TYR A 77 -17.83 32.14 -12.60
CA TYR A 77 -17.05 33.37 -12.36
C TYR A 77 -15.65 33.32 -12.96
N ALA A 78 -15.33 34.31 -13.81
CA ALA A 78 -13.98 34.67 -14.23
C ALA A 78 -13.11 34.99 -13.00
N PHE A 79 -11.99 34.28 -12.84
CA PHE A 79 -11.04 34.53 -11.74
C PHE A 79 -10.23 35.81 -12.02
N SER A 80 -10.91 36.96 -11.91
CA SER A 80 -10.29 38.27 -11.66
C SER A 80 -10.13 38.55 -10.16
N SER A 81 -10.61 37.66 -9.27
CA SER A 81 -10.48 37.79 -7.81
C SER A 81 -9.59 36.69 -7.21
N ALA A 82 -8.52 37.13 -6.55
CA ALA A 82 -7.64 36.31 -5.73
C ALA A 82 -8.33 35.88 -4.41
N PRO A 83 -7.94 34.75 -3.80
CA PRO A 83 -6.92 33.78 -4.25
C PRO A 83 -7.50 32.65 -5.12
N ALA A 84 -6.71 32.15 -6.07
CA ALA A 84 -7.09 31.00 -6.88
C ALA A 84 -7.17 29.74 -5.99
N PRO A 85 -8.26 28.97 -5.99
CA PRO A 85 -8.38 27.80 -5.12
C PRO A 85 -7.43 26.67 -5.55
N THR A 86 -7.15 25.74 -4.64
CA THR A 86 -6.50 24.47 -5.01
C THR A 86 -7.57 23.43 -5.37
N ALA A 87 -7.56 22.99 -6.62
CA ALA A 87 -8.39 21.89 -7.10
C ALA A 87 -7.77 20.55 -6.75
N LEU A 88 -8.48 19.69 -6.00
CA LEU A 88 -7.97 18.39 -5.53
C LEU A 88 -8.78 17.23 -6.11
N SER A 89 -8.09 16.18 -6.57
CA SER A 89 -8.73 14.95 -7.06
C SER A 89 -9.68 14.33 -6.04
N GLY A 90 -9.32 14.30 -4.74
CA GLY A 90 -10.19 13.74 -3.68
C GLY A 90 -11.45 14.55 -3.41
N ARG A 91 -11.55 15.77 -3.99
CA ARG A 91 -12.72 16.66 -3.89
C ARG A 91 -13.48 16.79 -5.23
N GLY A 92 -13.28 15.84 -6.14
CA GLY A 92 -13.99 15.81 -7.42
C GLY A 92 -13.44 16.77 -8.48
N ALA A 93 -12.18 17.20 -8.35
CA ALA A 93 -11.51 17.91 -9.45
C ALA A 93 -11.42 17.03 -10.71
N PRO A 94 -11.22 17.61 -11.91
CA PRO A 94 -11.11 16.84 -13.16
C PRO A 94 -10.08 15.68 -13.11
N SER A 95 -9.03 15.83 -12.31
CA SER A 95 -8.01 14.80 -12.08
C SER A 95 -8.51 13.56 -11.30
N ALA A 96 -9.71 13.59 -10.72
CA ALA A 96 -10.31 12.49 -9.98
C ALA A 96 -10.43 11.22 -10.82
N GLY A 97 -10.84 11.35 -12.09
CA GLY A 97 -10.98 10.21 -13.00
C GLY A 97 -9.65 9.50 -13.26
N LEU A 98 -8.54 10.24 -13.37
CA LEU A 98 -7.21 9.61 -13.44
C LEU A 98 -6.92 8.85 -12.16
N VAL A 99 -7.05 9.50 -11.00
CA VAL A 99 -6.72 8.89 -9.71
C VAL A 99 -7.52 7.60 -9.49
N GLU A 100 -8.78 7.57 -9.91
CA GLU A 100 -9.61 6.36 -9.89
C GLU A 100 -9.07 5.24 -10.78
N VAL A 101 -8.65 5.56 -12.02
CA VAL A 101 -8.07 4.56 -12.94
C VAL A 101 -6.76 3.99 -12.38
N LEU A 102 -5.90 4.83 -11.82
CA LEU A 102 -4.63 4.39 -11.22
C LEU A 102 -4.86 3.54 -9.97
N ASP A 103 -5.83 3.92 -9.12
CA ASP A 103 -6.20 3.11 -7.96
C ASP A 103 -6.80 1.75 -8.37
N ARG A 104 -7.67 1.74 -9.38
CA ARG A 104 -8.22 0.49 -9.94
C ARG A 104 -7.11 -0.41 -10.49
N ALA A 105 -6.18 0.15 -11.26
CA ALA A 105 -5.06 -0.58 -11.84
C ALA A 105 -4.17 -1.24 -10.77
N ARG A 106 -3.85 -0.48 -9.74
CA ARG A 106 -3.13 -0.99 -8.57
C ARG A 106 -3.88 -2.11 -7.86
N ARG A 107 -5.17 -1.93 -7.56
CA ARG A 107 -5.97 -2.96 -6.89
C ARG A 107 -5.99 -4.25 -7.69
N SER A 108 -6.15 -4.17 -9.02
CA SER A 108 -6.07 -5.36 -9.88
C SER A 108 -4.72 -6.08 -9.79
N ALA A 109 -3.59 -5.36 -9.71
CA ALA A 109 -2.28 -5.99 -9.49
C ALA A 109 -2.20 -6.67 -8.11
N LEU A 110 -2.67 -6.02 -7.04
CA LEU A 110 -2.68 -6.59 -5.69
C LEU A 110 -3.62 -7.80 -5.58
N ASP A 111 -4.82 -7.73 -6.16
CA ASP A 111 -5.79 -8.82 -6.15
C ASP A 111 -5.22 -10.08 -6.83
N ARG A 112 -4.48 -9.90 -7.92
CA ARG A 112 -3.78 -11.00 -8.62
C ARG A 112 -2.67 -11.63 -7.77
N MET A 113 -1.88 -10.80 -7.09
CA MET A 113 -0.86 -11.28 -6.16
C MET A 113 -1.48 -12.04 -4.97
N THR A 114 -2.56 -11.51 -4.41
CA THR A 114 -3.29 -12.13 -3.30
C THR A 114 -3.95 -13.44 -3.72
N ALA A 115 -4.51 -13.51 -4.93
CA ALA A 115 -5.02 -14.75 -5.50
C ALA A 115 -3.91 -15.80 -5.66
N GLU A 116 -2.72 -15.40 -6.08
CA GLU A 116 -1.56 -16.28 -6.18
C GLU A 116 -1.11 -16.78 -4.80
N CYS A 117 -1.07 -15.88 -3.80
CA CYS A 117 -0.79 -16.21 -2.41
C CYS A 117 -1.76 -17.27 -1.86
N SER A 118 -3.07 -17.07 -2.04
CA SER A 118 -4.09 -18.03 -1.63
C SER A 118 -3.93 -19.38 -2.34
N ALA A 119 -3.59 -19.37 -3.64
CA ALA A 119 -3.38 -20.60 -4.39
C ALA A 119 -2.14 -21.39 -3.93
N LEU A 120 -1.11 -20.71 -3.42
CA LEU A 120 0.03 -21.36 -2.73
C LEU A 120 -0.31 -21.81 -1.30
N GLY A 121 -1.49 -21.44 -0.79
CA GLY A 121 -1.93 -21.68 0.59
C GLY A 121 -1.27 -20.74 1.60
N GLY A 122 -0.77 -19.60 1.15
CA GLY A 122 -0.30 -18.53 2.03
C GLY A 122 -1.46 -17.83 2.72
N ASP A 123 -1.19 -17.32 3.92
CA ASP A 123 -2.10 -16.53 4.74
C ASP A 123 -1.79 -15.02 4.63
N GLY A 124 -0.73 -14.66 3.90
CA GLY A 124 -0.40 -13.29 3.56
C GLY A 124 0.88 -13.14 2.75
N VAL A 125 1.18 -11.91 2.34
CA VAL A 125 2.36 -11.55 1.57
C VAL A 125 3.18 -10.54 2.36
N VAL A 126 4.47 -10.83 2.50
CA VAL A 126 5.46 -9.93 3.12
C VAL A 126 6.47 -9.43 2.09
N ALA A 127 7.19 -8.36 2.43
CA ALA A 127 8.14 -7.68 1.56
C ALA A 127 7.52 -7.30 0.20
N ALA A 128 6.24 -6.93 0.20
CA ALA A 128 5.53 -6.57 -1.03
C ALA A 128 6.02 -5.22 -1.56
N GLN A 129 6.62 -5.25 -2.75
CA GLN A 129 7.16 -4.09 -3.44
C GLN A 129 6.27 -3.73 -4.63
N LEU A 130 5.57 -2.60 -4.54
CA LEU A 130 4.77 -2.06 -5.64
C LEU A 130 5.62 -1.08 -6.47
N THR A 131 5.75 -1.36 -7.76
CA THR A 131 6.39 -0.48 -8.75
C THR A 131 5.36 -0.04 -9.78
N VAL A 132 5.39 1.25 -10.14
CA VAL A 132 4.60 1.81 -11.23
C VAL A 132 5.58 2.41 -12.24
N ALA A 133 5.56 1.93 -13.47
CA ALA A 133 6.48 2.36 -14.52
C ALA A 133 5.79 2.37 -15.89
N PRO A 134 6.26 3.19 -16.85
CA PRO A 134 5.85 3.06 -18.25
C PRO A 134 6.11 1.64 -18.77
N PHE A 135 5.16 1.10 -19.53
CA PHE A 135 5.30 -0.20 -20.14
C PHE A 135 6.30 -0.11 -21.31
N VAL A 136 7.32 -0.97 -21.29
CA VAL A 136 8.48 -0.87 -22.21
C VAL A 136 8.06 -0.88 -23.68
N ALA A 137 7.06 -1.68 -24.04
CA ALA A 137 6.57 -1.76 -25.41
C ALA A 137 5.65 -0.59 -25.81
N GLN A 138 5.10 0.16 -24.86
CA GLN A 138 4.11 1.21 -25.13
C GLN A 138 4.12 2.29 -24.03
N PRO A 139 4.78 3.44 -24.25
CA PRO A 139 4.98 4.46 -23.21
C PRO A 139 3.70 5.08 -22.61
N ASN A 140 2.57 5.04 -23.33
CA ASN A 140 1.27 5.53 -22.86
C ASN A 140 0.53 4.52 -21.96
N CYS A 141 1.10 3.33 -21.77
CA CYS A 141 0.62 2.33 -20.84
C CYS A 141 1.50 2.33 -19.59
N LEU A 142 0.90 2.19 -18.42
CA LEU A 142 1.61 2.02 -17.16
C LEU A 142 1.48 0.57 -16.68
N GLU A 143 2.60 -0.04 -16.33
CA GLU A 143 2.65 -1.30 -15.60
C GLU A 143 2.62 -1.02 -14.10
N PHE A 144 1.63 -1.63 -13.44
CA PHE A 144 1.57 -1.77 -11.99
C PHE A 144 2.02 -3.17 -11.65
N LYS A 145 3.19 -3.29 -11.04
CA LYS A 145 3.79 -4.58 -10.69
C LYS A 145 4.03 -4.64 -9.20
N VAL A 146 3.57 -5.72 -8.58
CA VAL A 146 3.84 -6.03 -7.19
C VAL A 146 4.50 -7.40 -7.09
N ILE A 147 5.57 -7.49 -6.30
CA ILE A 147 6.29 -8.74 -6.02
C ILE A 147 6.46 -8.84 -4.50
N GLY A 148 6.27 -10.04 -3.95
CA GLY A 148 6.51 -10.31 -2.54
C GLY A 148 6.68 -11.79 -2.26
N THR A 149 6.77 -12.15 -0.99
CA THR A 149 6.84 -13.54 -0.55
C THR A 149 5.56 -13.92 0.17
N ALA A 150 4.85 -14.93 -0.33
CA ALA A 150 3.74 -15.53 0.37
C ALA A 150 4.25 -16.29 1.59
N VAL A 151 3.57 -16.11 2.73
CA VAL A 151 3.86 -16.75 4.00
C VAL A 151 2.62 -17.42 4.56
N ARG A 152 2.82 -18.46 5.36
CA ARG A 152 1.76 -19.22 6.03
C ARG A 152 2.00 -19.16 7.53
N ALA A 153 0.96 -18.84 8.29
CA ALA A 153 1.03 -18.88 9.74
C ALA A 153 1.03 -20.33 10.22
N ALA A 154 1.85 -20.65 11.23
CA ALA A 154 1.85 -21.97 11.87
C ALA A 154 0.61 -22.21 12.75
N GLY A 155 -0.05 -21.13 13.19
CA GLY A 155 -1.23 -21.19 14.06
C GLY A 155 -2.52 -21.62 13.37
N ALA A 156 -3.53 -21.96 14.18
CA ALA A 156 -4.87 -22.34 13.69
C ALA A 156 -5.74 -21.13 13.28
N VAL A 157 -5.40 -19.93 13.73
CA VAL A 157 -6.15 -18.71 13.43
C VAL A 157 -5.68 -18.16 12.09
N ARG A 158 -6.61 -18.05 11.14
CA ARG A 158 -6.37 -17.49 9.81
C ARG A 158 -7.33 -16.37 9.50
N ALA A 159 -6.83 -15.30 8.91
CA ALA A 159 -7.68 -14.25 8.38
C ALA A 159 -8.47 -14.79 7.16
N PRO A 160 -9.70 -14.30 6.92
CA PRO A 160 -10.50 -14.74 5.78
C PRO A 160 -9.92 -14.32 4.42
N GLN A 161 -9.06 -13.30 4.42
CA GLN A 161 -8.31 -12.85 3.24
C GLN A 161 -6.83 -12.75 3.59
N PRO A 162 -5.92 -13.09 2.66
CA PRO A 162 -4.49 -12.94 2.93
C PRO A 162 -4.13 -11.48 3.17
N PHE A 163 -3.33 -11.22 4.20
CA PHE A 163 -2.81 -9.87 4.44
C PHE A 163 -1.77 -9.51 3.38
N THR A 164 -1.54 -8.22 3.17
CA THR A 164 -0.43 -7.74 2.31
C THR A 164 0.38 -6.69 3.07
N CYS A 165 1.71 -6.86 3.09
CA CYS A 165 2.59 -5.94 3.80
C CYS A 165 3.85 -5.60 2.99
N HIS A 166 4.28 -4.33 3.06
CA HIS A 166 5.54 -3.89 2.46
C HIS A 166 6.76 -4.20 3.34
N LEU A 167 6.54 -4.47 4.63
CA LEU A 167 7.62 -4.69 5.59
C LEU A 167 8.40 -5.94 5.18
N ASP A 168 9.72 -5.85 5.30
CA ASP A 168 10.60 -7.00 5.18
C ASP A 168 10.36 -8.00 6.33
N GLY A 169 10.99 -9.18 6.26
CA GLY A 169 10.79 -10.22 7.27
C GLY A 169 11.17 -9.79 8.68
N GLN A 170 12.19 -8.94 8.83
CA GLN A 170 12.63 -8.44 10.13
C GLN A 170 11.66 -7.39 10.71
N GLY A 171 11.19 -6.46 9.89
CA GLY A 171 10.18 -5.47 10.25
C GLY A 171 8.85 -6.12 10.59
N PHE A 172 8.44 -7.13 9.81
CA PHE A 172 7.27 -7.95 10.12
C PHE A 172 7.42 -8.65 11.48
N ALA A 173 8.56 -9.31 11.74
CA ALA A 173 8.80 -9.99 13.01
C ALA A 173 8.70 -9.02 14.20
N LYS A 174 9.34 -7.84 14.11
CA LYS A 174 9.26 -6.80 15.13
C LYS A 174 7.83 -6.31 15.35
N LEU A 175 7.07 -6.15 14.27
CA LEU A 175 5.67 -5.73 14.33
C LEU A 175 4.81 -6.76 15.09
N MET A 176 4.95 -8.04 14.73
CA MET A 176 4.24 -9.15 15.38
C MET A 176 4.57 -9.25 16.88
N THR A 177 5.86 -9.17 17.24
CA THR A 177 6.29 -9.18 18.64
C THR A 177 5.76 -7.99 19.44
N ALA A 178 5.57 -6.83 18.80
CA ALA A 178 4.99 -5.65 19.44
C ALA A 178 3.46 -5.71 19.58
N GLY A 179 2.80 -6.82 19.22
CA GLY A 179 1.35 -6.99 19.31
C GLY A 179 0.57 -6.35 18.17
N TRP A 180 1.21 -6.16 17.01
CA TRP A 180 0.60 -5.59 15.81
C TRP A 180 0.67 -6.58 14.65
N VAL A 181 -0.42 -6.70 13.89
CA VAL A 181 -0.50 -7.56 12.70
C VAL A 181 -0.78 -6.70 11.46
N PRO A 182 -0.08 -6.92 10.34
CA PRO A 182 -0.43 -6.23 9.10
C PRO A 182 -1.74 -6.75 8.53
N VAL A 183 -2.50 -5.85 7.90
CA VAL A 183 -3.81 -6.14 7.33
C VAL A 183 -3.77 -6.02 5.80
N GLU A 184 -3.37 -4.86 5.27
CA GLU A 184 -3.36 -4.61 3.82
C GLU A 184 -2.35 -3.54 3.42
N LEU A 185 -1.77 -3.70 2.24
CA LEU A 185 -0.95 -2.71 1.57
C LEU A 185 -1.84 -1.64 0.92
N LEU A 186 -1.77 -0.45 1.49
CA LEU A 186 -2.54 0.72 1.10
C LEU A 186 -1.72 1.65 0.21
N TYR A 187 -2.44 2.35 -0.66
CA TYR A 187 -1.88 3.36 -1.54
C TYR A 187 -2.79 4.58 -1.55
N GLY A 188 -2.26 5.72 -1.18
CA GLY A 188 -2.94 7.01 -1.22
C GLY A 188 -2.35 7.85 -2.32
N MET A 189 -3.19 8.31 -3.24
CA MET A 189 -2.77 9.20 -4.31
C MET A 189 -3.71 10.39 -4.39
N SER A 190 -3.13 11.57 -4.62
CA SER A 190 -3.87 12.78 -4.93
C SER A 190 -3.13 13.58 -6.00
N VAL A 191 -3.90 14.21 -6.89
CA VAL A 191 -3.41 15.18 -7.86
C VAL A 191 -4.13 16.50 -7.59
N GLY A 192 -3.34 17.51 -7.24
CA GLY A 192 -3.79 18.86 -6.97
C GLY A 192 -3.33 19.83 -8.05
N VAL A 193 -4.14 20.84 -8.35
CA VAL A 193 -3.82 21.87 -9.34
C VAL A 193 -4.16 23.23 -8.77
N ARG A 194 -3.29 24.21 -8.97
CA ARG A 194 -3.56 25.60 -8.62
C ARG A 194 -3.11 26.53 -9.74
N HIS A 195 -3.94 27.52 -10.05
CA HIS A 195 -3.60 28.59 -10.98
C HIS A 195 -2.77 29.69 -10.29
N ASP A 196 -1.77 30.25 -11.00
CA ASP A 196 -1.05 31.41 -10.48
C ASP A 196 -1.93 32.66 -10.49
N ASP A 197 -2.31 33.15 -9.32
CA ASP A 197 -3.04 34.42 -9.15
C ASP A 197 -2.10 35.64 -9.05
N TYR A 198 -2.66 36.85 -8.92
CA TYR A 198 -1.89 38.09 -8.78
C TYR A 198 -0.91 38.02 -7.59
N THR A 199 -1.36 37.49 -6.45
CA THR A 199 -0.55 37.38 -5.23
C THR A 199 0.63 36.43 -5.42
N THR A 200 0.40 35.30 -6.07
CA THR A 200 1.44 34.31 -6.41
C THR A 200 2.48 34.96 -7.32
N ARG A 201 2.06 35.73 -8.33
CA ARG A 201 2.97 36.46 -9.24
C ARG A 201 3.75 37.58 -8.55
N ALA A 202 3.11 38.31 -7.64
CA ALA A 202 3.77 39.35 -6.88
C ALA A 202 4.87 38.75 -5.98
N GLN A 203 4.58 37.62 -5.33
CA GLN A 203 5.53 36.89 -4.49
C GLN A 203 6.69 36.30 -5.29
N THR A 204 6.43 35.69 -6.45
CA THR A 204 7.48 35.07 -7.29
C THR A 204 8.41 36.07 -7.97
N ARG A 205 8.00 37.35 -8.08
CA ARG A 205 8.82 38.46 -8.60
C ARG A 205 9.46 39.31 -7.50
N SER A 206 9.30 38.92 -6.24
CA SER A 206 9.87 39.65 -5.11
C SER A 206 11.41 39.61 -5.16
N TRP A 207 12.03 40.76 -4.89
CA TRP A 207 13.48 40.87 -4.67
C TRP A 207 13.90 40.50 -3.24
N SER A 208 12.91 40.25 -2.36
CA SER A 208 13.12 39.78 -1.00
C SER A 208 12.75 38.31 -0.87
N ASN A 209 13.45 37.58 0.00
CA ASN A 209 13.11 36.21 0.35
C ASN A 209 11.71 36.17 0.99
N THR A 210 10.75 35.54 0.32
CA THR A 210 9.38 35.39 0.80
C THR A 210 8.86 34.00 0.47
N GLU A 211 7.97 33.48 1.30
CA GLU A 211 7.19 32.30 0.95
C GLU A 211 6.22 32.62 -0.20
N VAL A 212 6.06 31.67 -1.13
CA VAL A 212 5.02 31.70 -2.16
C VAL A 212 3.82 30.91 -1.64
N GLY A 213 2.95 31.59 -0.92
CA GLY A 213 1.89 30.95 -0.11
C GLY A 213 0.97 30.05 -0.93
N GLY A 214 0.63 30.43 -2.17
CA GLY A 214 -0.21 29.61 -3.04
C GLY A 214 0.41 28.25 -3.40
N TRP A 215 1.72 28.20 -3.63
CA TRP A 215 2.43 26.94 -3.93
C TRP A 215 2.62 26.10 -2.68
N SER A 216 2.91 26.72 -1.53
CA SER A 216 2.91 26.04 -0.23
C SER A 216 1.56 25.41 0.10
N GLU A 217 0.47 26.13 -0.14
CA GLU A 217 -0.90 25.64 0.03
C GLU A 217 -1.16 24.42 -0.85
N LEU A 218 -0.81 24.48 -2.15
CA LEU A 218 -0.95 23.36 -3.09
C LEU A 218 -0.25 22.10 -2.57
N VAL A 219 1.01 22.23 -2.15
CA VAL A 219 1.81 21.11 -1.62
C VAL A 219 1.20 20.54 -0.34
N GLY A 220 0.78 21.40 0.58
CA GLY A 220 0.12 20.99 1.83
C GLY A 220 -1.19 20.26 1.56
N ALA A 221 -2.01 20.81 0.66
CA ALA A 221 -3.33 20.32 0.30
C ALA A 221 -3.26 18.93 -0.34
N VAL A 222 -2.42 18.73 -1.38
CA VAL A 222 -2.30 17.45 -2.08
C VAL A 222 -1.78 16.34 -1.15
N ARG A 223 -0.82 16.66 -0.26
CA ARG A 223 -0.30 15.70 0.72
C ARG A 223 -1.36 15.34 1.76
N SER A 224 -2.18 16.31 2.18
CA SER A 224 -3.28 16.09 3.12
C SER A 224 -4.35 15.19 2.51
N ASP A 225 -4.72 15.44 1.26
CA ASP A 225 -5.69 14.66 0.50
C ASP A 225 -5.23 13.21 0.28
N ALA A 226 -3.97 13.00 -0.12
CA ALA A 226 -3.40 11.65 -0.24
C ALA A 226 -3.41 10.87 1.10
N ARG A 227 -3.17 11.55 2.24
CA ARG A 227 -3.32 10.93 3.58
C ARG A 227 -4.77 10.62 3.92
N ALA A 228 -5.72 11.47 3.52
CA ALA A 228 -7.14 11.20 3.71
C ALA A 228 -7.57 9.92 2.98
N HIS A 229 -7.07 9.68 1.77
CA HIS A 229 -7.29 8.43 1.04
C HIS A 229 -6.75 7.19 1.77
N LEU A 230 -5.57 7.26 2.39
CA LEU A 230 -5.05 6.17 3.23
C LEU A 230 -5.91 5.93 4.47
N ARG A 231 -6.32 6.99 5.17
CA ARG A 231 -7.19 6.89 6.35
C ARG A 231 -8.54 6.27 6.01
N ALA A 232 -9.15 6.66 4.89
CA ALA A 232 -10.40 6.09 4.42
C ALA A 232 -10.28 4.60 4.05
N GLN A 233 -9.14 4.16 3.52
CA GLN A 233 -8.88 2.73 3.28
C GLN A 233 -8.66 1.96 4.59
N THR A 234 -7.91 2.54 5.53
CA THR A 234 -7.62 1.96 6.85
C THR A 234 -8.90 1.62 7.62
N GLY A 235 -9.82 2.57 7.72
CA GLY A 235 -11.09 2.38 8.44
C GLY A 235 -11.98 1.30 7.82
N ARG A 236 -11.95 1.11 6.50
CA ARG A 236 -12.74 0.07 5.81
C ARG A 236 -12.25 -1.36 6.08
N ARG A 237 -11.00 -1.51 6.52
CA ARG A 237 -10.34 -2.81 6.72
C ARG A 237 -10.07 -3.14 8.19
N GLY A 238 -10.57 -2.31 9.10
CA GLY A 238 -10.44 -2.52 10.55
C GLY A 238 -9.00 -2.36 11.06
N GLY A 239 -8.18 -1.54 10.40
CA GLY A 239 -6.85 -1.21 10.91
C GLY A 239 -6.90 0.00 11.86
N ASP A 240 -6.00 0.01 12.84
CA ASP A 240 -5.90 1.09 13.84
C ASP A 240 -4.87 2.15 13.43
N GLY A 241 -3.95 1.82 12.51
CA GLY A 241 -2.89 2.72 12.08
C GLY A 241 -2.24 2.30 10.76
N VAL A 242 -1.38 3.16 10.21
CA VAL A 242 -0.64 2.90 8.96
C VAL A 242 0.84 3.14 9.18
N ILE A 243 1.66 2.17 8.80
CA ILE A 243 3.10 2.32 8.69
C ILE A 243 3.43 2.68 7.24
N LEU A 244 4.05 3.84 7.01
CA LEU A 244 4.41 4.30 5.67
C LEU A 244 5.75 3.68 5.24
N SER A 245 5.79 3.20 4.00
CA SER A 245 7.01 2.73 3.34
C SER A 245 7.70 3.89 2.63
N ALA A 246 6.94 4.59 1.79
CA ALA A 246 7.45 5.62 0.91
C ALA A 246 6.40 6.69 0.64
N GLY A 247 6.87 7.91 0.41
CA GLY A 247 6.06 9.01 -0.10
C GLY A 247 6.80 9.70 -1.23
N ARG A 248 6.11 9.95 -2.34
CA ARG A 248 6.63 10.70 -3.49
C ARG A 248 5.77 11.94 -3.72
N LEU A 249 6.43 13.06 -3.95
CA LEU A 249 5.81 14.31 -4.40
C LEU A 249 6.45 14.70 -5.72
N ARG A 250 5.64 14.97 -6.73
CA ARG A 250 6.07 15.55 -8.01
C ARG A 250 5.33 16.85 -8.22
N ILE A 251 6.03 17.86 -8.70
CA ILE A 251 5.47 19.17 -8.99
C ILE A 251 5.96 19.58 -10.36
N TRP A 252 5.07 20.10 -11.19
CA TRP A 252 5.43 20.66 -12.50
C TRP A 252 4.46 21.79 -12.87
N GLY A 253 4.91 22.67 -13.77
CA GLY A 253 4.09 23.73 -14.34
C GLY A 253 3.56 23.32 -15.72
N GLU A 254 2.33 23.71 -16.02
CA GLU A 254 1.74 23.62 -17.36
C GLU A 254 1.14 24.99 -17.73
N PRO A 255 1.18 25.39 -19.01
CA PRO A 255 0.43 26.56 -19.47
C PRO A 255 -1.07 26.36 -19.19
N CYS A 256 -1.73 27.41 -18.68
CA CYS A 256 -3.18 27.39 -18.51
C CYS A 256 -3.86 27.18 -19.88
N MET A 257 -4.87 26.30 -19.93
CA MET A 257 -5.55 25.96 -21.19
C MET A 257 -6.45 27.12 -21.65
N ARG A 258 -5.94 28.06 -22.45
CA ARG A 258 -6.71 29.17 -23.04
C ARG A 258 -7.02 28.99 -24.51
N GLY A 259 -8.13 29.59 -24.94
CA GLY A 259 -8.47 29.79 -26.36
C GLY A 259 -7.67 30.91 -27.06
N SER A 260 -6.94 31.78 -26.34
CA SER A 260 -5.88 32.64 -26.88
C SER A 260 -5.08 33.36 -25.77
N ASN A 261 -3.76 33.47 -25.97
CA ASN A 261 -2.79 34.35 -25.28
C ASN A 261 -3.01 34.60 -23.77
N SER A 262 -2.64 33.65 -22.92
CA SER A 262 -2.28 33.98 -21.53
C SER A 262 -0.95 33.38 -21.15
N ASP A 263 0.01 34.20 -20.72
CA ASP A 263 1.27 33.80 -20.08
C ASP A 263 1.07 33.23 -18.66
N GLN A 264 -0.13 32.72 -18.36
CA GLN A 264 -0.51 32.25 -17.04
C GLN A 264 -0.23 30.75 -16.90
N GLN A 265 0.37 30.35 -15.77
CA GLN A 265 0.78 28.98 -15.51
C GLN A 265 -0.11 28.35 -14.44
N ASP A 266 -0.41 27.06 -14.64
CA ASP A 266 -0.99 26.17 -13.65
C ASP A 266 0.13 25.34 -13.04
N HIS A 267 0.13 25.24 -11.71
CA HIS A 267 1.02 24.36 -10.98
C HIS A 267 0.26 23.10 -10.60
N VAL A 268 0.79 21.96 -11.02
CA VAL A 268 0.25 20.64 -10.72
C VAL A 268 1.15 19.96 -9.72
N ALA A 269 0.56 19.36 -8.69
CA ALA A 269 1.26 18.54 -7.71
C ALA A 269 0.62 17.14 -7.65
N GLU A 270 1.46 16.11 -7.67
CA GLU A 270 1.08 14.71 -7.52
C GLU A 270 1.72 14.17 -6.25
N ALA A 271 0.89 13.75 -5.29
CA ALA A 271 1.36 13.10 -4.07
C ALA A 271 0.91 11.64 -4.05
N THR A 272 1.88 10.75 -3.83
CA THR A 272 1.67 9.31 -3.74
C THR A 272 2.28 8.80 -2.44
N LEU A 273 1.53 7.99 -1.68
CA LEU A 273 1.91 7.40 -0.41
C LEU A 273 1.64 5.90 -0.46
N LEU A 274 2.63 5.11 -0.05
CA LEU A 274 2.52 3.65 0.11
C LEU A 274 2.71 3.30 1.57
N GLY A 275 1.85 2.46 2.13
CA GLY A 275 1.99 1.99 3.50
C GLY A 275 1.17 0.74 3.78
N THR A 276 1.40 0.12 4.93
CA THR A 276 0.61 -1.02 5.38
C THR A 276 -0.24 -0.61 6.57
N THR A 277 -1.54 -0.90 6.47
CA THR A 277 -2.42 -0.76 7.63
C THR A 277 -2.20 -1.91 8.61
N VAL A 278 -2.17 -1.59 9.89
CA VAL A 278 -1.90 -2.53 10.99
C VAL A 278 -3.05 -2.51 11.99
N ALA A 279 -3.32 -3.66 12.58
CA ALA A 279 -4.29 -3.82 13.66
C ALA A 279 -3.58 -4.37 14.89
N ARG A 280 -4.00 -3.92 16.08
CA ARG A 280 -3.54 -4.50 17.33
C ARG A 280 -4.17 -5.87 17.50
N PHE A 281 -3.38 -6.84 17.94
CA PHE A 281 -3.89 -8.16 18.30
C PHE A 281 -3.38 -8.56 19.68
N THR A 282 -4.15 -9.41 20.35
CA THR A 282 -3.76 -10.02 21.62
C THR A 282 -3.41 -11.47 21.36
N ALA A 283 -2.15 -11.83 21.51
CA ALA A 283 -1.76 -13.24 21.60
C ALA A 283 -2.23 -13.77 22.96
N ARG A 284 -3.00 -14.85 22.97
CA ARG A 284 -3.27 -15.58 24.21
C ARG A 284 -2.00 -16.35 24.55
N GLU A 285 -1.31 -15.95 25.61
CA GLU A 285 -0.21 -16.73 26.15
C GLU A 285 -0.77 -18.08 26.63
N GLU A 286 -0.31 -19.17 26.03
CA GLU A 286 -0.58 -20.50 26.59
C GLU A 286 0.18 -20.54 27.93
N PRO A 287 -0.50 -20.80 29.06
CA PRO A 287 0.18 -20.79 30.36
C PRO A 287 1.37 -21.75 30.29
N PRO A 288 2.56 -21.34 30.79
CA PRO A 288 3.75 -22.16 30.68
C PRO A 288 3.43 -23.54 31.26
N ARG A 289 3.62 -24.58 30.45
CA ARG A 289 3.47 -25.96 30.93
C ARG A 289 4.52 -26.15 32.01
N THR A 290 4.08 -26.11 33.26
CA THR A 290 4.94 -26.43 34.40
C THR A 290 5.42 -27.85 34.21
N LEU A 291 6.68 -28.02 33.81
CA LEU A 291 7.34 -29.31 33.86
C LEU A 291 7.30 -29.76 35.32
N THR A 292 6.73 -30.93 35.55
CA THR A 292 6.81 -31.58 36.86
C THR A 292 8.28 -31.93 37.09
N VAL A 293 8.99 -31.06 37.81
CA VAL A 293 10.38 -31.32 38.17
C VAL A 293 10.40 -32.52 39.10
N MET A 294 10.96 -33.64 38.64
CA MET A 294 11.21 -34.78 39.51
C MET A 294 12.36 -34.41 40.46
N PRO A 295 12.16 -34.37 41.79
CA PRO A 295 13.24 -34.12 42.72
C PRO A 295 14.28 -35.25 42.62
N LEU A 296 15.55 -34.90 42.41
CA LEU A 296 16.66 -35.86 42.36
C LEU A 296 17.04 -36.40 43.75
N ASP A 297 16.64 -35.68 44.81
CA ASP A 297 16.77 -36.14 46.18
C ASP A 297 15.73 -37.25 46.48
N PRO A 298 16.17 -38.48 46.84
CA PRO A 298 15.29 -39.61 47.14
C PRO A 298 14.27 -39.33 48.25
N GLU A 299 14.63 -38.53 49.26
CA GLU A 299 13.73 -38.19 50.37
C GLU A 299 12.63 -37.22 49.92
N ARG A 300 13.01 -36.17 49.17
CA ARG A 300 12.04 -35.25 48.57
C ARG A 300 11.10 -35.98 47.62
N ARG A 301 11.62 -36.89 46.78
CA ARG A 301 10.83 -37.69 45.82
C ARG A 301 9.73 -38.51 46.50
N ARG A 302 10.05 -39.18 47.62
CA ARG A 302 9.07 -39.95 48.41
C ARG A 302 7.97 -39.07 49.02
N ARG A 303 8.31 -37.85 49.48
CA ARG A 303 7.34 -36.89 50.02
C ARG A 303 6.41 -36.32 48.94
N THR A 304 6.93 -36.04 47.74
CA THR A 304 6.10 -35.53 46.62
C THR A 304 5.11 -36.58 46.11
N MET A 305 5.55 -37.85 46.02
CA MET A 305 4.68 -38.97 45.60
C MET A 305 3.58 -39.30 46.62
N ARG A 306 3.81 -39.09 47.93
CA ARG A 306 2.78 -39.27 48.96
C ARG A 306 1.70 -38.19 48.89
N ARG A 307 2.08 -36.94 48.59
CA ARG A 307 1.13 -35.81 48.48
C ARG A 307 0.14 -35.97 47.33
N THR A 308 0.60 -36.44 46.17
CA THR A 308 -0.26 -36.62 44.98
C THR A 308 -1.24 -37.80 45.11
N ALA A 309 -0.99 -38.74 46.02
CA ALA A 309 -1.91 -39.86 46.30
C ALA A 309 -3.08 -39.47 47.22
N THR A 310 -2.90 -38.45 48.07
CA THR A 310 -3.93 -37.94 48.98
C THR A 310 -4.88 -36.93 48.35
N ASP A 311 -4.51 -36.29 47.24
CA ASP A 311 -5.34 -35.30 46.51
C ASP A 311 -6.30 -35.93 45.46
N LYS A 312 -6.43 -37.27 45.44
CA LYS A 312 -7.33 -38.02 44.53
C LYS A 312 -8.54 -38.63 45.25
N ARG A 313 -9.09 -37.96 46.27
CA ARG A 313 -10.40 -38.29 46.84
C ARG A 313 -11.32 -37.08 46.84
#